data_AF-A0A1E7RR34-F1
#
_entry.id   AF-A0A1E7RR34-F1
#
_cell.length_a   1.000
_cell.length_b   1.000
_cell.length_c   1.000
_cell.angle_alpha   90.00
_cell.angle_beta   90.00
_cell.angle_gamma   90.00
#
_symmetry.space_group_name_H-M   'P 1'
#
loop_
_entity.id
_entity.type
_entity.pdbx_description
1 polymer ?
#
loop_
_entity_poly.entity_id
_entity_poly.type
_entity_poly.pdbx_seq_one_letter_code
_entity_poly.pdbx_strand_id
1 'polypeptide(L)'
;MQKALLATLLPLALASCHQYPPRLCEVGSPIQMQVRSPFDDSSNRGIVLAVGETVQGSFLPVGSLRVDAVAVQIGNGGGGASGEVVFRLCQDGRCVEGKGQLKGSRDNDYLEIPLTPPLGVTFEAGTISYELKRISGQGELTAWAYPGTGRNTAMQVGEDRSAEVLNLMLRQH
;
A
#
# COMPACT_ATOMS: atom_id res chain seq x y z
N MET A 1 -18.76 61.18 54.66
CA MET A 1 -18.41 61.76 53.34
C MET A 1 -17.54 60.70 52.63
N GLN A 2 -18.09 59.97 51.65
CA GLN A 2 -17.84 60.17 50.18
C GLN A 2 -16.35 59.99 49.83
N LYS A 3 -15.85 59.20 48.86
CA LYS A 3 -16.33 58.46 47.66
C LYS A 3 -15.15 57.52 47.25
N ALA A 4 -15.34 56.23 46.99
CA ALA A 4 -15.54 55.57 45.68
C ALA A 4 -14.33 55.54 44.69
N LEU A 5 -13.90 54.29 44.40
CA LEU A 5 -13.39 53.67 43.14
C LEU A 5 -12.38 54.40 42.23
N LEU A 6 -11.30 53.71 41.83
CA LEU A 6 -11.25 52.95 40.55
C LEU A 6 -9.98 52.08 40.46
N ALA A 7 -10.17 50.82 40.11
CA ALA A 7 -9.13 49.88 39.70
C ALA A 7 -8.77 50.08 38.22
N THR A 8 -7.51 49.85 37.85
CA THR A 8 -7.13 49.53 36.47
C THR A 8 -5.90 48.62 36.46
N LEU A 9 -6.18 47.32 36.31
CA LEU A 9 -5.28 46.33 35.71
C LEU A 9 -5.43 46.45 34.19
N LEU A 10 -4.34 46.49 33.42
CA LEU A 10 -4.28 45.75 32.14
C LEU A 10 -2.82 45.57 31.65
N PRO A 11 -2.59 44.49 30.87
CA PRO A 11 -1.32 43.85 30.61
C PRO A 11 -0.73 44.29 29.26
N LEU A 12 0.59 44.23 29.11
CA LEU A 12 1.22 44.20 27.79
C LEU A 12 1.63 42.76 27.51
N ALA A 13 0.71 42.08 26.84
CA ALA A 13 0.87 40.74 26.32
C ALA A 13 1.83 40.73 25.13
N LEU A 14 2.71 39.73 25.16
CA LEU A 14 3.14 38.89 24.04
C LEU A 14 3.70 39.58 22.79
N ALA A 15 5.02 39.50 22.71
CA ALA A 15 5.80 39.68 21.51
C ALA A 15 5.25 38.86 20.32
N SER A 16 4.87 39.60 19.27
CA SER A 16 5.18 39.32 17.87
C SER A 16 4.87 37.92 17.30
N CYS A 17 3.60 37.67 16.99
CA CYS A 17 3.21 36.77 15.90
C CYS A 17 2.83 37.60 14.65
N HIS A 18 3.78 38.28 14.01
CA HIS A 18 3.52 38.95 12.73
C HIS A 18 4.79 39.04 11.90
N GLN A 19 5.13 37.97 11.16
CA GLN A 19 6.10 38.10 10.08
C GLN A 19 6.01 37.06 8.95
N TYR A 20 4.86 36.43 8.74
CA TYR A 20 4.61 35.67 7.50
C TYR A 20 3.20 35.96 6.98
N PRO A 21 3.02 36.27 5.68
CA PRO A 21 1.69 36.40 5.10
C PRO A 21 0.95 35.05 5.23
N PRO A 22 -0.32 35.04 5.68
CA PRO A 22 -1.08 33.82 5.95
C PRO A 22 -1.56 33.10 4.66
N ARG A 23 -0.78 33.14 3.57
CA ARG A 23 -1.14 32.56 2.26
C ARG A 23 -0.27 31.38 1.82
N LEU A 24 0.51 30.77 2.73
CA LEU A 24 1.35 29.61 2.41
C LEU A 24 1.20 28.44 3.39
N CYS A 25 0.12 28.42 4.19
CA CYS A 25 -0.37 27.19 4.79
C CYS A 25 -1.51 26.63 3.92
N GLU A 26 -1.28 26.54 2.60
CA GLU A 26 -2.06 25.57 1.83
C GLU A 26 -1.66 24.21 2.39
N VAL A 27 -2.62 23.53 3.00
CA VAL A 27 -2.54 22.09 3.25
C VAL A 27 -2.25 21.50 1.87
N GLY A 28 -0.99 21.17 1.61
CA GLY A 28 -0.56 20.64 0.32
C GLY A 28 -1.47 19.47 -0.05
N SER A 29 -1.77 19.34 -1.34
CA SER A 29 -2.50 18.18 -1.85
C SER A 29 -1.93 16.90 -1.22
N PRO A 30 -2.78 15.93 -0.84
CA PRO A 30 -2.29 14.72 -0.20
C PRO A 30 -1.19 14.11 -1.07
N ILE A 31 -0.02 13.85 -0.48
CA ILE A 31 1.16 13.39 -1.21
C ILE A 31 0.88 11.95 -1.62
N GLN A 32 0.60 11.77 -2.91
CA GLN A 32 0.47 10.46 -3.52
C GLN A 32 1.87 9.87 -3.75
N MET A 33 2.13 8.70 -3.18
CA MET A 33 3.40 8.00 -3.33
C MET A 33 3.14 6.55 -3.71
N GLN A 34 3.97 6.02 -4.60
CA GLN A 34 3.93 4.61 -4.97
C GLN A 34 5.34 4.01 -4.97
N VAL A 35 5.44 2.80 -4.45
CA VAL A 35 6.69 2.04 -4.38
C VAL A 35 6.47 0.65 -4.97
N ARG A 36 7.21 0.30 -6.02
CA ARG A 36 7.14 -1.02 -6.67
C ARG A 36 7.92 -2.06 -5.85
N SER A 37 7.50 -3.32 -5.89
CA SER A 37 8.33 -4.43 -5.41
C SER A 37 9.70 -4.43 -6.11
N PRO A 38 10.77 -4.88 -5.43
CA PRO A 38 12.12 -4.82 -5.98
C PRO A 38 12.39 -6.03 -6.88
N PHE A 39 12.27 -5.86 -8.19
CA PHE A 39 12.54 -6.89 -9.18
C PHE A 39 13.19 -6.31 -10.43
N ASP A 40 13.73 -7.19 -11.28
CA ASP A 40 14.19 -6.83 -12.62
C ASP A 40 13.16 -7.23 -13.68
N ASP A 41 13.06 -6.42 -14.74
CA ASP A 41 12.12 -6.65 -15.83
C ASP A 41 12.71 -7.61 -16.91
N SER A 42 13.68 -8.47 -16.56
CA SER A 42 14.36 -9.34 -17.54
C SER A 42 13.47 -10.48 -18.05
N SER A 43 12.53 -10.92 -17.23
CA SER A 43 11.56 -11.95 -17.56
C SER A 43 10.34 -11.84 -16.64
N ASN A 44 9.25 -12.49 -17.01
CA ASN A 44 8.08 -12.63 -16.17
C ASN A 44 7.47 -14.03 -16.29
N ARG A 45 6.70 -14.42 -15.26
CA ARG A 45 5.91 -15.65 -15.24
C ARG A 45 4.48 -15.34 -14.82
N GLY A 46 3.53 -15.86 -15.58
CA GLY A 46 2.12 -15.84 -15.18
C GLY A 46 1.83 -16.95 -14.17
N ILE A 47 1.32 -16.59 -13.01
CA ILE A 47 0.82 -17.54 -12.00
C ILE A 47 -0.69 -17.59 -12.13
N VAL A 48 -1.23 -18.69 -12.66
CA VAL A 48 -2.68 -18.89 -12.72
C VAL A 48 -3.19 -19.15 -11.30
N LEU A 49 -4.17 -18.38 -10.85
CA LEU A 49 -4.77 -18.45 -9.53
C LEU A 49 -6.17 -19.07 -9.61
N ALA A 50 -6.28 -20.32 -9.20
CA ALA A 50 -7.55 -20.97 -8.97
C ALA A 50 -8.25 -20.41 -7.71
N VAL A 51 -9.57 -20.62 -7.59
CA VAL A 51 -10.29 -20.26 -6.37
C VAL A 51 -9.76 -21.10 -5.20
N GLY A 52 -9.41 -20.43 -4.10
CA GLY A 52 -8.79 -21.03 -2.92
C GLY A 52 -7.26 -21.03 -2.95
N GLU A 53 -6.65 -20.78 -4.11
CA GLU A 53 -5.20 -20.72 -4.28
C GLU A 53 -4.63 -19.41 -3.76
N THR A 54 -3.41 -19.51 -3.25
CA THR A 54 -2.69 -18.45 -2.58
C THR A 54 -1.27 -18.36 -3.12
N VAL A 55 -0.84 -17.13 -3.43
CA VAL A 55 0.56 -16.78 -3.66
C VAL A 55 1.06 -15.99 -2.47
N GLN A 56 2.17 -16.42 -1.89
CA GLN A 56 2.85 -15.71 -0.81
C GLN A 56 4.19 -15.19 -1.30
N GLY A 57 4.66 -14.08 -0.74
CA GLY A 57 6.03 -13.67 -0.98
C GLY A 57 6.54 -12.67 0.02
N SER A 58 7.80 -12.30 -0.17
CA SER A 58 8.50 -11.39 0.72
C SER A 58 9.57 -10.60 -0.02
N PHE A 59 9.84 -9.39 0.45
CA PHE A 59 10.93 -8.55 -0.05
C PHE A 59 11.31 -7.49 0.98
N LEU A 60 12.48 -6.86 0.80
CA LEU A 60 12.88 -5.71 1.62
C LEU A 60 12.24 -4.42 1.11
N PRO A 61 11.67 -3.58 1.97
CA PRO A 61 11.20 -2.25 1.59
C PRO A 61 12.35 -1.40 1.02
N VAL A 62 12.07 -0.63 -0.04
CA VAL A 62 13.01 0.35 -0.61
C VAL A 62 12.85 1.74 0.02
N GLY A 63 11.93 1.90 0.97
CA GLY A 63 11.68 3.15 1.68
C GLY A 63 10.54 3.01 2.70
N SER A 64 10.24 4.12 3.39
CA SER A 64 9.14 4.20 4.35
C SER A 64 7.89 4.80 3.71
N LEU A 65 6.72 4.20 3.97
CA LEU A 65 5.46 4.56 3.34
C LEU A 65 4.27 4.20 4.25
N ARG A 66 3.24 5.05 4.31
CA ARG A 66 1.93 4.65 4.86
C ARG A 66 1.11 4.03 3.73
N VAL A 67 1.03 2.70 3.71
CA VAL A 67 0.36 1.95 2.66
C VAL A 67 -1.13 1.85 2.96
N ASP A 68 -1.97 2.49 2.16
CA ASP A 68 -3.43 2.41 2.23
C ASP A 68 -4.06 1.61 1.08
N ALA A 69 -3.28 1.28 0.06
CA ALA A 69 -3.67 0.37 -1.01
C ALA A 69 -2.46 -0.38 -1.57
N VAL A 70 -2.73 -1.55 -2.14
CA VAL A 70 -1.77 -2.29 -2.96
C VAL A 70 -2.35 -2.47 -4.35
N ALA A 71 -1.56 -2.19 -5.37
CA ALA A 71 -1.90 -2.47 -6.75
C ALA A 71 -1.12 -3.71 -7.20
N VAL A 72 -1.80 -4.80 -7.58
CA VAL A 72 -1.17 -6.03 -8.07
C VAL A 72 -1.40 -6.15 -9.57
N GLN A 73 -0.35 -6.42 -10.35
CA GLN A 73 -0.50 -6.66 -11.78
C GLN A 73 -1.17 -8.02 -12.02
N ILE A 74 -2.31 -8.01 -12.72
CA ILE A 74 -3.08 -9.23 -13.01
C ILE A 74 -3.36 -9.37 -14.50
N GLY A 75 -3.48 -10.61 -14.98
CA GLY A 75 -4.20 -10.97 -16.20
C GLY A 75 -5.59 -11.50 -15.83
N ASN A 76 -6.62 -11.08 -16.56
CA ASN A 76 -8.01 -11.50 -16.34
C ASN A 76 -8.66 -12.09 -17.61
N GLY A 77 -7.85 -12.52 -18.58
CA GLY A 77 -8.29 -13.22 -19.79
C GLY A 77 -9.16 -12.34 -20.69
N GLY A 78 -8.72 -11.11 -20.98
CA GLY A 78 -9.48 -10.14 -21.77
C GLY A 78 -10.74 -9.59 -21.08
N GLY A 79 -10.79 -9.59 -19.75
CA GLY A 79 -11.92 -9.12 -18.94
C GLY A 79 -12.93 -10.21 -18.55
N GLY A 80 -12.62 -11.48 -18.82
CA GLY A 80 -13.50 -12.62 -18.53
C GLY A 80 -13.48 -13.07 -17.07
N ALA A 81 -12.43 -12.76 -16.32
CA ALA A 81 -12.35 -13.14 -14.91
C ALA A 81 -13.35 -12.36 -14.05
N SER A 82 -14.00 -13.06 -13.14
CA SER A 82 -14.91 -12.49 -12.15
C SER A 82 -14.55 -12.97 -10.74
N GLY A 83 -15.15 -12.35 -9.73
CA GLY A 83 -14.99 -12.69 -8.32
C GLY A 83 -14.16 -11.70 -7.53
N GLU A 84 -13.63 -12.18 -6.41
CA GLU A 84 -12.91 -11.38 -5.42
C GLU A 84 -11.56 -12.02 -5.09
N VAL A 85 -10.56 -11.17 -4.87
CA VAL A 85 -9.28 -11.52 -4.27
C VAL A 85 -9.14 -10.86 -2.91
N VAL A 86 -8.34 -11.48 -2.04
CA VAL A 86 -7.90 -10.94 -0.77
C VAL A 86 -6.40 -10.71 -0.85
N PHE A 87 -5.95 -9.56 -0.35
CA PHE A 87 -4.53 -9.26 -0.21
C PHE A 87 -4.21 -8.96 1.25
N ARG A 88 -3.19 -9.61 1.79
CA ARG A 88 -2.67 -9.36 3.14
C ARG A 88 -1.24 -8.86 3.02
N LEU A 89 -0.94 -7.77 3.74
CA LEU A 89 0.40 -7.18 3.82
C LEU A 89 0.85 -7.18 5.28
N CYS A 90 2.08 -7.62 5.54
CA CYS A 90 2.65 -7.71 6.88
C CYS A 90 4.05 -7.12 6.93
N GLN A 91 4.39 -6.48 8.06
CA GLN A 91 5.76 -6.15 8.43
C GLN A 91 5.87 -6.11 9.95
N ASP A 92 6.94 -6.70 10.50
CA ASP A 92 7.20 -6.74 11.94
C ASP A 92 5.99 -7.27 12.76
N GLY A 93 5.39 -8.38 12.29
CA GLY A 93 4.22 -9.01 12.93
C GLY A 93 2.89 -8.25 12.80
N ARG A 94 2.90 -7.00 12.31
CA ARG A 94 1.70 -6.21 12.04
C ARG A 94 1.20 -6.52 10.64
N CYS A 95 -0.07 -6.88 10.53
CA CYS A 95 -0.69 -7.25 9.27
C CYS A 95 -1.99 -6.48 9.03
N VAL A 96 -2.21 -6.11 7.78
CA VAL A 96 -3.46 -5.52 7.29
C VAL A 96 -3.95 -6.28 6.08
N GLU A 97 -5.25 -6.20 5.81
CA GLU A 97 -5.90 -6.94 4.73
C GLU A 97 -6.80 -6.00 3.90
N GLY A 98 -6.97 -6.36 2.63
CA GLY A 98 -7.85 -5.69 1.70
C GLY A 98 -8.52 -6.68 0.74
N LYS A 99 -9.59 -6.23 0.10
CA LYS A 99 -10.36 -7.01 -0.87
C LYS A 99 -10.43 -6.29 -2.20
N GLY A 100 -10.15 -7.01 -3.28
CA GLY A 100 -10.18 -6.52 -4.65
C GLY A 100 -11.25 -7.22 -5.47
N GLN A 101 -12.13 -6.46 -6.11
CA GLN A 101 -13.13 -7.00 -7.03
C GLN A 101 -12.54 -7.10 -8.43
N LEU A 102 -12.62 -8.27 -9.06
CA LEU A 102 -12.14 -8.44 -10.44
C LEU A 102 -13.07 -7.78 -11.46
N LYS A 103 -14.34 -7.55 -11.09
CA LYS A 103 -15.30 -6.86 -11.96
C LYS A 103 -14.82 -5.44 -12.26
N GLY A 104 -14.67 -5.12 -13.54
CA GLY A 104 -14.19 -3.81 -13.99
C GLY A 104 -12.67 -3.65 -13.98
N SER A 105 -11.92 -4.69 -13.60
CA SER A 105 -10.47 -4.73 -13.81
C SER A 105 -10.14 -4.85 -15.31
N ARG A 106 -8.96 -4.35 -15.69
CA ARG A 106 -8.44 -4.47 -17.06
C ARG A 106 -7.42 -5.60 -17.12
N ASP A 107 -7.36 -6.25 -18.28
CA ASP A 107 -6.40 -7.31 -18.53
C ASP A 107 -4.97 -6.76 -18.58
N ASN A 108 -4.03 -7.47 -17.96
CA ASN A 108 -2.61 -7.10 -17.87
C ASN A 108 -2.34 -5.74 -17.22
N ASP A 109 -3.28 -5.25 -16.40
CA ASP A 109 -3.21 -3.99 -15.67
C ASP A 109 -3.17 -4.24 -14.16
N TYR A 110 -2.99 -3.18 -13.40
CA TYR A 110 -2.99 -3.24 -11.94
C TYR A 110 -4.41 -3.23 -11.38
N LEU A 111 -4.72 -4.27 -10.61
CA LEU A 111 -5.87 -4.28 -9.71
C LEU A 111 -5.49 -3.60 -8.40
N GLU A 112 -6.13 -2.47 -8.11
CA GLU A 112 -5.99 -1.81 -6.81
C GLU A 112 -6.85 -2.48 -5.74
N ILE A 113 -6.25 -2.72 -4.59
CA ILE A 113 -6.84 -3.37 -3.43
C ILE A 113 -6.64 -2.44 -2.23
N PRO A 114 -7.72 -1.77 -1.74
CA PRO A 114 -7.62 -0.91 -0.58
C PRO A 114 -7.36 -1.73 0.68
N LEU A 115 -6.41 -1.28 1.52
CA LEU A 115 -6.06 -1.88 2.80
C LEU A 115 -6.72 -1.09 3.93
N THR A 116 -7.45 -1.79 4.81
CA THR A 116 -8.10 -1.13 5.96
C THR A 116 -7.86 -1.95 7.23
N PRO A 117 -7.16 -1.39 8.25
CA PRO A 117 -6.54 -0.06 8.27
C PRO A 117 -5.29 0.03 7.37
N PRO A 118 -4.79 1.25 7.05
CA PRO A 118 -3.48 1.42 6.41
C PRO A 118 -2.32 0.88 7.28
N LEU A 119 -1.24 0.45 6.65
CA LEU A 119 -0.03 -0.04 7.32
C LEU A 119 1.16 0.91 7.12
N GLY A 120 1.79 1.34 8.21
CA GLY A 120 3.08 2.03 8.16
C GLY A 120 4.22 1.03 7.93
N VAL A 121 4.83 1.10 6.76
CA VAL A 121 6.00 0.33 6.35
C VAL A 121 7.26 1.18 6.51
N THR A 122 8.34 0.61 7.07
CA THR A 122 9.63 1.30 7.19
C THR A 122 10.80 0.40 6.81
N PHE A 123 11.97 0.98 6.51
CA PHE A 123 13.17 0.21 6.23
C PHE A 123 13.65 -0.61 7.44
N GLU A 124 13.57 -0.03 8.64
CA GLU A 124 14.07 -0.61 9.88
C GLU A 124 13.22 -1.76 10.42
N ALA A 125 11.94 -1.79 10.06
CA ALA A 125 10.99 -2.85 10.47
C ALA A 125 11.20 -4.17 9.70
N GLY A 126 12.20 -4.24 8.82
CA GLY A 126 12.64 -5.48 8.17
C GLY A 126 11.78 -5.89 6.98
N THR A 127 11.69 -7.20 6.74
CA THR A 127 11.06 -7.78 5.55
C THR A 127 9.55 -7.54 5.54
N ILE A 128 9.04 -7.11 4.38
CA ILE A 128 7.62 -7.15 4.07
C ILE A 128 7.28 -8.57 3.63
N SER A 129 6.21 -9.13 4.17
CA SER A 129 5.57 -10.32 3.58
C SER A 129 4.18 -9.97 3.07
N TYR A 130 3.76 -10.66 2.03
CA TYR A 130 2.45 -10.50 1.44
C TYR A 130 1.82 -11.84 1.09
N GLU A 131 0.49 -11.82 0.98
CA GLU A 131 -0.32 -12.92 0.51
C GLU A 131 -1.38 -12.38 -0.45
N LEU A 132 -1.50 -12.98 -1.63
CA LEU A 132 -2.61 -12.79 -2.55
C LEU A 132 -3.39 -14.09 -2.67
N LYS A 133 -4.68 -14.06 -2.37
CA LYS A 133 -5.57 -15.22 -2.46
C LYS A 133 -6.76 -14.91 -3.33
N ARG A 134 -7.10 -15.81 -4.25
CA ARG A 134 -8.39 -15.75 -4.95
C ARG A 134 -9.45 -16.47 -4.12
N ILE A 135 -10.49 -15.76 -3.71
CA ILE A 135 -11.49 -16.32 -2.78
C ILE A 135 -12.81 -16.69 -3.44
N SER A 136 -13.09 -16.16 -4.63
CA SER A 136 -14.31 -16.51 -5.38
C SER A 136 -14.17 -16.22 -6.88
N GLY A 137 -15.16 -16.67 -7.64
CA GLY A 137 -15.37 -16.27 -9.03
C GLY A 137 -15.09 -17.35 -10.07
N GLN A 138 -15.06 -16.92 -11.34
CA GLN A 138 -14.91 -17.78 -12.51
C GLN A 138 -13.96 -17.15 -13.52
N GLY A 139 -13.52 -17.95 -14.51
CA GLY A 139 -12.54 -17.53 -15.51
C GLY A 139 -11.11 -17.55 -14.99
N GLU A 140 -10.14 -17.46 -15.89
CA GLU A 140 -8.72 -17.47 -15.56
C GLU A 140 -8.30 -16.14 -14.93
N LEU A 141 -7.61 -16.21 -13.79
CA LEU A 141 -6.93 -15.08 -13.18
C LEU A 141 -5.45 -15.41 -13.15
N THR A 142 -4.61 -14.50 -13.62
CA THR A 142 -3.16 -14.62 -13.60
C THR A 142 -2.58 -13.53 -12.72
N ALA A 143 -1.66 -13.85 -11.82
CA ALA A 143 -0.82 -12.86 -11.14
C ALA A 143 0.58 -12.88 -11.77
N TRP A 144 1.12 -11.70 -12.08
CA TRP A 144 2.42 -11.61 -12.75
C TRP A 144 3.57 -11.58 -11.74
N ALA A 145 4.49 -12.53 -11.87
CA ALA A 145 5.71 -12.63 -11.07
C ALA A 145 6.95 -12.31 -11.92
N TYR A 146 7.98 -11.77 -11.28
CA TYR A 146 9.24 -11.34 -11.90
C TYR A 146 10.43 -11.78 -11.03
N PRO A 147 11.63 -11.95 -11.63
CA PRO A 147 12.86 -12.21 -10.88
C PRO A 147 13.11 -11.15 -9.81
N GLY A 148 13.15 -11.59 -8.56
CA GLY A 148 13.35 -10.72 -7.43
C GLY A 148 14.76 -10.17 -7.36
N THR A 149 14.90 -8.90 -6.98
CA THR A 149 16.20 -8.32 -6.63
C THR A 149 16.40 -8.34 -5.11
N GLY A 150 17.61 -8.67 -4.66
CA GLY A 150 17.95 -8.70 -3.24
C GLY A 150 17.83 -10.08 -2.57
N ARG A 151 18.57 -10.26 -1.46
CA ARG A 151 18.80 -11.57 -0.82
C ARG A 151 17.60 -12.14 -0.05
N ASN A 152 16.56 -11.34 0.20
CA ASN A 152 15.37 -11.72 0.97
C ASN A 152 14.10 -11.79 0.13
N THR A 153 14.26 -11.77 -1.20
CA THR A 153 13.15 -11.87 -2.12
C THR A 153 12.81 -13.34 -2.35
N ALA A 154 11.56 -13.69 -2.07
CA ALA A 154 11.06 -15.04 -2.24
C ALA A 154 9.57 -15.00 -2.57
N MET A 155 9.12 -15.99 -3.33
CA MET A 155 7.72 -16.25 -3.61
C MET A 155 7.44 -17.73 -3.47
N GLN A 156 6.25 -18.05 -2.96
CA GLN A 156 5.76 -19.39 -2.75
C GLN A 156 4.36 -19.54 -3.36
N VAL A 157 4.16 -20.63 -4.10
CA VAL A 157 2.85 -21.04 -4.65
C VAL A 157 2.69 -22.51 -4.34
N GLY A 158 1.75 -22.85 -3.44
CA GLY A 158 1.69 -24.21 -2.88
C GLY A 158 3.01 -24.61 -2.21
N GLU A 159 3.63 -25.70 -2.68
CA GLU A 159 4.92 -26.19 -2.18
C GLU A 159 6.12 -25.58 -2.93
N ASP A 160 5.89 -24.94 -4.08
CA ASP A 160 6.94 -24.42 -4.94
C ASP A 160 7.46 -23.08 -4.43
N ARG A 161 8.78 -23.00 -4.21
CA ARG A 161 9.48 -21.78 -3.80
C ARG A 161 10.43 -21.30 -4.88
N SER A 162 10.47 -19.99 -5.08
CA SER A 162 11.25 -19.33 -6.12
C SER A 162 11.82 -17.99 -5.64
N ALA A 163 12.89 -17.53 -6.29
CA ALA A 163 13.49 -16.21 -6.07
C ALA A 163 12.78 -15.13 -6.91
N GLU A 164 11.45 -15.15 -6.89
CA GLU A 164 10.59 -14.21 -7.62
C GLU A 164 9.78 -13.36 -6.64
N VAL A 165 9.09 -12.36 -7.17
CA VAL A 165 8.13 -11.54 -6.45
C VAL A 165 7.00 -11.16 -7.39
N LEU A 166 5.78 -11.02 -6.87
CA LEU A 166 4.69 -10.43 -7.63
C LEU A 166 5.03 -8.98 -8.01
N ASN A 167 4.60 -8.57 -9.20
CA ASN A 167 4.64 -7.17 -9.58
C ASN A 167 3.53 -6.42 -8.84
N LEU A 168 3.93 -5.74 -7.77
CA LEU A 168 3.02 -5.01 -6.89
C LEU A 168 3.54 -3.59 -6.66
N MET A 169 2.62 -2.67 -6.43
CA MET A 169 2.87 -1.30 -6.00
C MET A 169 2.21 -1.09 -4.65
N LEU A 170 3.00 -0.66 -3.67
CA LEU A 170 2.51 -0.13 -2.41
C LEU A 170 2.14 1.34 -2.64
N ARG A 171 0.90 1.74 -2.31
CA ARG A 171 0.38 3.09 -2.57
C ARG A 171 -0.01 3.80 -1.27
N GLN A 172 0.18 5.12 -1.29
CA GLN A 172 -0.33 6.08 -0.34
C GLN A 172 -1.11 7.13 -1.12
N HIS A 173 -2.34 7.40 -0.71
CA HIS A 173 -3.22 8.39 -1.33
C HIS A 173 -3.30 9.72 -0.56
#